data_AF-A0AA36M9U3-F1
#
_entry.id   AF-A0AA36M9U3-F1
#
_cell.length_a   1.000
_cell.length_b   1.000
_cell.length_c   1.000
_cell.angle_alpha   90.00
_cell.angle_beta   90.00
_cell.angle_gamma   90.00
#
_symmetry.space_group_name_H-M   'P 1'
#
loop_
_entity.id
_entity.type
_entity.pdbx_description
1 polymer ?
#
loop_
_entity_poly.entity_id
_entity_poly.type
_entity_poly.pdbx_seq_one_letter_code
_entity_poly.pdbx_strand_id
1 'polypeptide(L)'
;MYIVLVLLSLVYVVVPQHHAAAQFALRDINSLTECVVGYSARRLYGYGCWCRTDGLGTPIDAVDSCCFNLDQCYGRAVSSGICNPGERYSRSYKWNCVNKQAVCSRE
;
A
#
# COMPACT_ATOMS: atom_id res chain seq x y z
N MET A 1 4.61 -27.61 30.60
CA MET A 1 3.56 -27.29 29.61
C MET A 1 2.90 -25.94 29.87
N TYR A 2 2.45 -25.64 31.09
CA TYR A 2 1.82 -24.35 31.44
C TYR A 2 2.71 -23.11 31.25
N ILE A 3 3.99 -23.20 31.63
CA ILE A 3 4.97 -22.12 31.46
C ILE A 3 5.15 -21.74 29.98
N VAL A 4 5.16 -22.72 29.08
CA VAL A 4 5.29 -22.49 27.63
C VAL A 4 4.06 -21.75 27.09
N LEU A 5 2.86 -22.09 27.57
CA LEU A 5 1.62 -21.42 27.17
C LEU A 5 1.57 -19.96 27.66
N VAL A 6 2.06 -19.67 28.86
CA VAL A 6 2.15 -18.31 29.41
C VAL A 6 3.17 -17.45 28.64
N LEU A 7 4.29 -18.03 28.23
CA LEU A 7 5.30 -17.32 27.44
C LEU A 7 4.76 -16.96 26.04
N LEU A 8 4.03 -17.88 25.39
CA LEU A 8 3.43 -17.64 24.08
C LEU A 8 2.35 -16.55 24.12
N SER A 9 1.54 -16.49 25.18
CA SER A 9 0.53 -15.43 25.34
C SER A 9 1.15 -14.07 25.64
N LEU A 10 2.23 -14.02 26.44
CA LEU A 10 2.96 -12.78 26.69
C LEU A 10 3.61 -12.25 25.42
N VAL A 11 4.19 -13.11 24.58
CA VAL A 11 4.73 -12.71 23.27
C VAL A 11 3.64 -12.05 22.41
N TYR A 12 2.43 -12.63 22.36
CA TYR A 12 1.32 -12.07 21.58
C TYR A 12 0.89 -10.67 22.03
N VAL A 13 0.92 -10.39 23.34
CA VAL A 13 0.52 -9.09 23.91
C VAL A 13 1.60 -8.00 23.70
N VAL A 14 2.88 -8.39 23.64
CA VAL A 14 4.00 -7.45 23.52
C VAL A 14 4.30 -7.08 22.07
N VAL A 15 3.87 -7.90 21.09
CA VAL A 15 3.96 -7.50 19.67
C VAL A 15 2.96 -6.37 19.42
N PRO A 16 3.41 -5.17 19.00
CA PRO A 16 2.50 -4.11 18.58
C PRO A 16 1.71 -4.63 17.38
N GLN A 17 0.37 -4.61 17.46
CA GLN A 17 -0.44 -4.77 16.26
C GLN A 17 -0.19 -3.57 15.33
N HIS A 18 0.78 -3.69 14.42
CA HIS A 18 1.05 -2.73 13.35
C HIS A 18 -0.08 -2.70 12.28
N HIS A 19 -1.31 -3.05 12.63
CA HIS A 19 -2.42 -3.18 11.68
C HIS A 19 -3.12 -1.85 11.36
N ALA A 20 -2.80 -0.76 12.07
CA ALA A 20 -3.49 0.53 11.92
C ALA A 20 -2.70 1.61 11.16
N ALA A 21 -1.38 1.50 11.05
CA ALA A 21 -0.54 2.56 10.45
C ALA A 21 -0.65 2.64 8.91
N ALA A 22 -1.22 1.63 8.25
CA ALA A 22 -1.36 1.57 6.80
C ALA A 22 -2.66 2.23 6.26
N GLN A 23 -3.47 2.89 7.10
CA GLN A 23 -4.79 3.37 6.69
C GLN A 23 -4.79 4.76 6.01
N PHE A 24 -3.89 5.68 6.31
CA PHE A 24 -4.14 7.12 6.01
C PHE A 24 -3.42 7.68 4.79
N ALA A 25 -3.40 6.86 3.76
CA ALA A 25 -2.35 6.94 2.79
C ALA A 25 -2.72 6.29 1.43
N LEU A 26 -4.03 6.10 1.24
CA LEU A 26 -4.62 5.36 0.14
C LEU A 26 -5.68 6.18 -0.62
N ARG A 27 -5.94 7.42 -0.21
CA ARG A 27 -7.09 8.19 -0.74
C ARG A 27 -6.97 8.43 -2.24
N ASP A 28 -5.89 9.05 -2.68
CA ASP A 28 -5.73 9.39 -4.09
C ASP A 28 -5.57 8.15 -4.98
N ILE A 29 -4.86 7.11 -4.52
CA ILE A 29 -4.73 5.88 -5.31
C ILE A 29 -6.06 5.14 -5.42
N ASN A 30 -6.89 5.13 -4.36
CA ASN A 30 -8.22 4.54 -4.41
C ASN A 30 -9.12 5.28 -5.41
N SER A 31 -9.10 6.61 -5.39
CA SER A 31 -9.87 7.42 -6.34
C SER A 31 -9.34 7.28 -7.77
N LEU A 32 -8.03 7.16 -7.95
CA LEU A 32 -7.38 6.94 -9.24
C LEU A 32 -7.80 5.60 -9.84
N THR A 33 -7.77 4.51 -9.08
CA THR A 33 -8.21 3.21 -9.58
C THR A 33 -9.71 3.17 -9.84
N GLU A 34 -10.53 3.84 -9.01
CA GLU A 34 -11.96 3.95 -9.27
C GLU A 34 -12.22 4.63 -10.63
N CYS A 35 -11.45 5.66 -10.97
CA CYS A 35 -11.50 6.31 -12.29
C CYS A 35 -11.06 5.39 -13.45
N VAL A 36 -9.90 4.73 -13.31
CA VAL A 36 -9.22 4.05 -14.42
C VAL A 36 -9.73 2.61 -14.63
N VAL A 37 -9.85 1.85 -13.55
CA VAL A 37 -10.25 0.43 -13.58
C VAL A 37 -11.69 0.20 -13.12
N GLY A 38 -12.35 1.19 -12.54
CA GLY A 38 -13.76 1.09 -12.12
C GLY A 38 -13.97 0.47 -10.74
N TYR A 39 -12.90 0.33 -9.94
CA TYR A 39 -12.98 -0.02 -8.53
C TYR A 39 -11.75 0.45 -7.74
N SER A 40 -11.95 0.66 -6.44
CA SER A 40 -10.92 1.10 -5.50
C SER A 40 -9.84 0.04 -5.26
N ALA A 41 -8.58 0.47 -5.25
CA ALA A 41 -7.40 -0.34 -4.95
C ALA A 41 -7.53 -1.11 -3.63
N ARG A 42 -8.28 -0.56 -2.66
CA ARG A 42 -8.62 -1.22 -1.40
C ARG A 42 -9.20 -2.62 -1.59
N ARG A 43 -9.93 -2.90 -2.68
CA ARG A 43 -10.49 -4.24 -2.95
C ARG A 43 -9.40 -5.28 -3.22
N LEU A 44 -8.21 -4.86 -3.65
CA LEU A 44 -7.07 -5.74 -3.91
C LEU A 44 -6.17 -5.90 -2.68
N TYR A 45 -6.48 -5.25 -1.56
CA TYR A 45 -5.64 -5.39 -0.37
C TYR A 45 -5.65 -6.85 0.13
N GLY A 46 -4.46 -7.43 0.26
CA GLY A 46 -4.27 -8.83 0.62
C GLY A 46 -4.33 -9.81 -0.55
N TYR A 47 -4.49 -9.33 -1.79
CA TYR A 47 -4.34 -10.14 -3.00
C TYR A 47 -2.86 -10.39 -3.31
N GLY A 48 -2.53 -11.59 -3.78
CA GLY A 48 -1.18 -11.95 -4.22
C GLY A 48 -0.08 -11.71 -3.18
N CYS A 49 1.14 -11.55 -3.68
CA CYS A 49 2.36 -11.31 -2.92
C CYS A 49 2.55 -9.83 -2.58
N TRP A 50 2.07 -8.92 -3.42
CA TRP A 50 2.48 -7.51 -3.43
C TRP A 50 1.35 -6.50 -3.17
N CYS A 51 0.07 -6.85 -3.30
CA CYS A 51 -1.04 -5.93 -2.99
C CYS A 51 -1.28 -5.80 -1.46
N ARG A 52 -0.23 -5.53 -0.70
CA ARG A 52 -0.20 -5.41 0.77
C ARG A 52 1.00 -4.57 1.20
N THR A 53 1.07 -4.22 2.48
CA THR A 53 2.31 -3.66 3.06
C THR A 53 3.41 -4.72 3.05
N ASP A 54 4.64 -4.32 2.74
CA ASP A 54 5.83 -5.17 2.77
C ASP A 54 5.71 -6.44 1.90
N GLY A 55 5.30 -6.26 0.64
CA GLY A 55 5.20 -7.34 -0.33
C GLY A 55 6.53 -8.08 -0.54
N LEU A 56 6.46 -9.41 -0.68
CA LEU A 56 7.63 -10.28 -0.82
C LEU A 56 7.34 -11.41 -1.81
N GLY A 57 8.37 -11.80 -2.57
CA GLY A 57 8.30 -12.89 -3.54
C GLY A 57 8.07 -12.44 -4.98
N THR A 58 7.74 -13.37 -5.87
CA THR A 58 7.49 -13.09 -7.28
C THR A 58 6.00 -12.79 -7.48
N PRO A 59 5.61 -11.75 -8.24
CA PRO A 59 4.20 -11.50 -8.56
C PRO A 59 3.53 -12.72 -9.17
N ILE A 60 2.34 -13.07 -8.68
CA ILE A 60 1.64 -14.29 -9.11
C ILE A 60 0.87 -14.12 -10.42
N ASP A 61 0.54 -12.87 -10.77
CA ASP A 61 -0.16 -12.52 -12.01
C ASP A 61 0.06 -11.04 -12.40
N ALA A 62 -0.67 -10.56 -13.41
CA ALA A 62 -0.57 -9.18 -13.88
C ALA A 62 -1.09 -8.15 -12.85
N VAL A 63 -2.10 -8.48 -12.06
CA VAL A 63 -2.65 -7.57 -11.04
C VAL A 63 -1.63 -7.39 -9.91
N ASP A 64 -1.05 -8.49 -9.44
CA ASP A 64 -0.01 -8.49 -8.41
C ASP A 64 1.26 -7.78 -8.89
N SER A 65 1.59 -7.89 -10.18
CA SER A 65 2.70 -7.16 -10.81
C SER A 65 2.49 -5.64 -10.80
N CYS A 66 1.24 -5.17 -10.96
CA CYS A 66 0.92 -3.75 -10.81
C CYS A 66 1.19 -3.27 -9.37
N CYS A 67 0.85 -4.08 -8.36
CA CYS A 67 1.12 -3.76 -6.96
C CYS A 67 2.63 -3.73 -6.65
N PHE A 68 3.40 -4.67 -7.18
CA PHE A 68 4.86 -4.66 -7.09
C PHE A 68 5.46 -3.37 -7.68
N ASN A 69 5.02 -2.98 -8.86
CA ASN A 69 5.49 -1.77 -9.52
C ASN A 69 5.08 -0.50 -8.77
N LEU A 70 3.91 -0.48 -8.14
CA LEU A 70 3.46 0.62 -7.29
C LEU A 70 4.37 0.79 -6.07
N ASP A 71 4.70 -0.30 -5.37
CA ASP A 71 5.60 -0.26 -4.22
C ASP A 71 7.00 0.23 -4.62
N GLN A 72 7.53 -0.25 -5.75
CA GLN A 72 8.79 0.27 -6.30
C GLN A 72 8.73 1.75 -6.68
N CYS A 73 7.61 2.23 -7.24
CA CYS A 73 7.43 3.64 -7.59
C CYS A 73 7.50 4.53 -6.34
N TYR A 74 6.82 4.11 -5.28
CA TYR A 74 6.89 4.75 -3.97
C TYR A 74 8.28 4.67 -3.33
N GLY A 75 8.98 3.54 -3.48
CA GLY A 75 10.37 3.39 -3.07
C GLY A 75 11.29 4.40 -3.75
N ARG A 76 11.13 4.58 -5.06
CA ARG A 76 11.86 5.58 -5.85
C ARG A 76 11.54 7.02 -5.44
N ALA A 77 10.27 7.34 -5.19
CA ALA A 77 9.89 8.67 -4.72
C ALA A 77 10.54 9.02 -3.37
N VAL A 78 10.67 8.03 -2.48
CA VAL A 78 11.36 8.21 -1.21
C VAL A 78 12.86 8.35 -1.41
N SER A 79 13.49 7.48 -2.20
CA SER A 79 14.94 7.53 -2.41
C SER A 79 15.40 8.75 -3.21
N SER A 80 14.54 9.32 -4.06
CA SER A 80 14.81 10.56 -4.79
C SER A 80 14.55 11.82 -3.97
N GLY A 81 14.14 11.69 -2.71
CA GLY A 81 13.82 12.83 -1.83
C GLY A 81 12.56 13.59 -2.25
N ILE A 82 11.69 13.01 -3.09
CA ILE A 82 10.40 13.63 -3.39
C ILE A 82 9.59 13.66 -2.10
N CYS A 83 9.46 12.53 -1.40
CA CYS A 83 8.77 12.45 -0.10
C CYS A 83 9.57 11.66 0.94
N ASN A 84 9.26 11.86 2.21
CA ASN A 84 9.86 11.09 3.30
C ASN A 84 9.21 9.70 3.43
N PRO A 85 9.85 8.70 4.07
CA PRO A 85 9.28 7.37 4.24
C PRO A 85 7.88 7.36 4.89
N GLY A 86 7.64 8.23 5.88
CA GLY A 86 6.34 8.35 6.55
C GLY A 86 5.26 9.02 5.71
N GLU A 87 5.64 9.72 4.63
CA GLU A 87 4.74 10.43 3.72
C GLU A 87 4.41 9.64 2.46
N ARG A 88 5.15 8.55 2.22
CA ARG A 88 5.08 7.73 1.00
C ARG A 88 3.65 7.49 0.54
N TYR A 89 2.78 7.14 1.47
CA TYR A 89 1.41 6.82 1.19
C TYR A 89 0.48 8.02 1.51
N SER A 90 0.81 8.88 2.48
CA SER A 90 -0.09 9.93 2.98
C SER A 90 -0.02 11.25 2.21
N ARG A 91 1.02 11.43 1.41
CA ARG A 91 1.17 12.61 0.56
C ARG A 91 0.17 12.56 -0.59
N SER A 92 -0.74 13.52 -0.58
CA SER A 92 -1.64 13.75 -1.70
C SER A 92 -0.91 14.34 -2.91
N TYR A 93 -1.37 13.95 -4.09
CA TYR A 93 -0.87 14.46 -5.38
C TYR A 93 -2.00 15.10 -6.17
N LYS A 94 -1.68 16.10 -7.00
CA LYS A 94 -2.67 16.78 -7.84
C LYS A 94 -2.89 16.01 -9.14
N TRP A 95 -4.10 15.54 -9.36
CA TRP A 95 -4.48 14.80 -10.56
C TRP A 95 -5.97 15.01 -10.88
N ASN A 96 -6.37 14.65 -12.10
CA ASN A 96 -7.74 14.69 -12.56
C ASN A 96 -8.11 13.38 -13.27
N CYS A 97 -9.40 13.04 -13.24
CA CYS A 97 -9.97 11.95 -14.04
C CYS A 97 -10.57 12.53 -15.33
N VAL A 98 -10.02 12.19 -16.48
CA VAL A 98 -10.53 12.61 -17.79
C VAL A 98 -10.79 11.37 -18.63
N ASN A 99 -12.05 11.11 -19.01
CA ASN A 99 -12.44 9.95 -19.84
C ASN A 99 -11.87 8.60 -19.34
N LYS A 100 -11.98 8.32 -18.03
CA LYS A 100 -11.41 7.11 -17.37
C LYS A 100 -9.87 7.01 -17.45
N GLN A 101 -9.19 8.14 -17.62
CA GLN A 101 -7.74 8.22 -17.55
C GLN A 101 -7.32 9.17 -16.42
N ALA A 102 -6.31 8.76 -15.67
CA ALA A 102 -5.71 9.60 -14.64
C ALA A 102 -4.67 10.53 -15.28
N VAL A 103 -4.88 11.84 -15.16
CA VAL A 103 -4.01 12.87 -15.69
C VAL A 103 -3.41 13.64 -14.52
N CYS A 104 -2.08 13.58 -14.35
CA CYS A 104 -1.39 14.39 -13.36
C CYS A 104 -1.49 15.88 -13.73
N SER A 105 -1.87 16.71 -12.77
CA SER A 105 -1.84 18.16 -12.94
C SER A 105 -0.40 18.62 -12.82
N ARG A 106 0.05 19.50 -13.72
CA ARG A 106 1.33 20.19 -13.52
C ARG A 106 1.18 21.16 -12.35
N GLU A 107 2.19 21.23 -11.49
CA GLU A 107 2.28 22.22 -10.42
C GLU A 107 2.55 23.63 -10.97
#